data_AF-A0A965DWZ4-F1
#
_entry.id   AF-A0A965DWZ4-F1
#
_cell.length_a   1.000
_cell.length_b   1.000
_cell.length_c   1.000
_cell.angle_alpha   90.00
_cell.angle_beta   90.00
_cell.angle_gamma   90.00
#
_symmetry.space_group_name_H-M   'P 1'
#
loop_
_entity.id
_entity.type
_entity.pdbx_description
1 polymer ?
#
loop_
_entity_poly.entity_id
_entity_poly.type
_entity_poly.pdbx_seq_one_letter_code
_entity_poly.pdbx_strand_id
1 'polypeptide(L)' 'MTGDFEEIAPWLATHMDVNAFDLSGVNDKKLALSLEKDCASNLKRVIRPNTKIDDLTRIKAFLETKTVWHPRGF' A
#
# COMPACT_ATOMS: atom_id res chain seq x y z
N MET A 1 5.61 15.36 -0.61
CA MET A 1 6.94 15.61 -0.03
C MET A 1 7.96 15.48 -1.15
N THR A 2 9.02 16.26 -1.12
CA THR A 2 10.18 16.14 -2.02
C THR A 2 11.39 15.84 -1.15
N GLY A 3 12.30 14.96 -1.59
CA GLY A 3 13.46 14.54 -0.80
C GLY A 3 13.92 13.14 -1.18
N ASP A 4 14.87 12.60 -0.41
CA ASP A 4 15.34 11.23 -0.58
C ASP A 4 14.27 10.24 -0.10
N PHE A 5 13.89 9.33 -0.99
CA PHE A 5 12.87 8.34 -0.68
C PHE A 5 13.40 7.28 0.31
N GLU A 6 14.71 6.98 0.30
CA GLU A 6 15.30 6.00 1.21
C GLU A 6 15.24 6.49 2.67
N GLU A 7 15.26 7.81 2.86
CA GLU A 7 15.08 8.45 4.15
C GLU A 7 13.60 8.45 4.59
N ILE A 8 12.67 8.77 3.69
CA ILE A 8 11.26 9.00 4.04
C ILE A 8 10.44 7.70 4.09
N ALA A 9 10.70 6.75 3.19
CA ALA A 9 9.88 5.54 3.04
C ALA A 9 9.80 4.68 4.32
N PRO A 10 10.87 4.47 5.12
CA PRO A 10 10.80 3.70 6.36
C PRO A 10 9.82 4.29 7.39
N TRP A 11 9.74 5.63 7.49
CA TRP A 11 8.79 6.29 8.38
C TRP A 11 7.35 6.02 7.96
N LEU A 12 7.07 6.10 6.65
CA LEU A 12 5.72 5.81 6.15
C LEU A 12 5.36 4.32 6.24
N ALA A 13 6.32 3.43 6.02
CA ALA A 13 6.13 1.99 6.12
C ALA A 13 5.83 1.54 7.57
N THR A 14 6.45 2.18 8.56
CA THR A 14 6.20 1.89 9.99
C THR A 14 5.05 2.70 10.60
N HIS A 15 4.55 3.73 9.91
CA HIS A 15 3.50 4.60 10.46
C HIS A 15 2.19 3.85 10.69
N MET A 16 1.69 3.88 11.92
CA MET A 16 0.51 3.12 12.32
C MET A 16 -0.79 3.59 11.66
N ASP A 17 -0.87 4.87 11.29
CA ASP A 17 -2.04 5.47 10.65
C ASP A 17 -1.99 5.45 9.10
N VAL A 18 -0.97 4.82 8.52
CA VAL A 18 -0.91 4.59 7.07
C VAL A 18 -1.59 3.26 6.76
N ASN A 19 -2.59 3.29 5.87
CA ASN A 19 -3.43 2.11 5.57
C ASN A 19 -2.98 1.30 4.35
N ALA A 20 -2.14 1.88 3.48
CA ALA A 20 -1.63 1.19 2.31
C ALA A 20 -0.30 1.80 1.82
N PHE A 21 0.51 1.00 1.11
CA PHE A 21 1.82 1.38 0.61
C PHE A 21 2.08 0.82 -0.80
N ASP A 22 2.60 1.66 -1.70
CA ASP A 22 2.92 1.27 -3.08
C ASP A 22 4.43 1.08 -3.25
N LEU A 23 4.89 -0.17 -3.41
CA LEU A 23 6.29 -0.47 -3.69
C LEU A 23 6.58 -0.70 -5.18
N SER A 24 5.59 -0.52 -6.08
CA SER A 24 5.77 -0.82 -7.51
C SER A 24 6.91 -0.04 -8.18
N GLY A 25 7.23 1.15 -7.67
CA GLY A 25 8.35 1.99 -8.14
C GLY A 25 9.70 1.76 -7.44
N VAL A 26 9.77 0.87 -6.44
CA VAL A 26 11.01 0.61 -5.69
C VAL A 26 11.83 -0.47 -6.40
N ASN A 27 12.89 -0.04 -7.07
CA ASN A 27 13.76 -0.92 -7.85
C ASN A 27 14.81 -1.66 -7.01
N ASP A 28 15.27 -1.07 -5.89
CA ASP A 28 16.20 -1.73 -4.98
C ASP A 28 15.49 -2.86 -4.22
N LYS A 29 15.90 -4.09 -4.49
CA LYS A 29 15.28 -5.30 -3.91
C LYS A 29 15.45 -5.39 -2.38
N LYS A 30 16.58 -4.93 -1.83
CA LYS A 30 16.83 -5.01 -0.39
C LYS A 30 15.96 -4.01 0.35
N LEU A 31 15.90 -2.78 -0.16
CA LEU A 31 15.05 -1.74 0.39
C LEU A 31 13.57 -2.11 0.26
N ALA A 32 13.16 -2.64 -0.90
CA ALA A 32 11.79 -3.05 -1.10
C ALA A 32 11.36 -4.16 -0.11
N LEU A 33 12.27 -5.12 0.15
CA LEU A 33 12.05 -6.17 1.15
C LEU A 33 11.95 -5.62 2.58
N SER A 34 12.81 -4.66 2.95
CA SER A 34 12.75 -4.06 4.29
C SER A 34 11.47 -3.26 4.49
N LEU A 35 11.10 -2.42 3.51
CA LEU A 35 9.87 -1.63 3.56
C LEU A 35 8.62 -2.52 3.62
N GLU A 36 8.60 -3.61 2.86
CA GLU A 36 7.52 -4.59 2.92
C GLU A 36 7.41 -5.26 4.30
N LYS A 37 8.55 -5.62 4.90
CA LYS A 37 8.59 -6.17 6.26
C LYS A 37 8.07 -5.16 7.28
N ASP A 38 8.46 -3.90 7.16
CA ASP A 38 8.01 -2.83 8.06
C ASP A 38 6.50 -2.59 7.94
N CYS A 39 5.95 -2.67 6.72
CA CYS A 39 4.50 -2.59 6.49
C CYS A 39 3.71 -3.71 7.20
N ALA A 40 4.33 -4.86 7.45
CA ALA A 40 3.67 -5.96 8.15
C ALA A 40 3.34 -5.63 9.62
N SER A 41 3.96 -4.59 10.20
CA SER A 41 3.75 -4.18 11.60
C SER A 41 2.29 -3.83 11.95
N ASN A 42 1.50 -3.30 11.00
CA ASN A 42 0.08 -3.03 11.20
C ASN A 42 -0.81 -3.70 10.12
N LEU A 43 -0.26 -4.64 9.36
CA LEU A 43 -0.94 -5.35 8.28
C LEU A 43 -1.56 -4.42 7.21
N LYS A 44 -0.96 -3.24 6.99
CA LYS A 44 -1.38 -2.35 5.89
C LYS A 44 -1.25 -3.06 4.54
N ARG A 45 -2.08 -2.65 3.58
CA ARG A 45 -2.06 -3.23 2.22
C ARG A 45 -0.80 -2.79 1.49
N VAL A 46 -0.15 -3.72 0.79
CA VAL A 46 1.09 -3.44 0.05
C VAL A 46 0.96 -3.89 -1.39
N ILE A 47 1.20 -2.97 -2.33
CA ILE A 47 1.49 -3.35 -3.72
C ILE A 47 2.94 -3.81 -3.76
N ARG A 48 3.15 -5.07 -4.14
CA ARG A 48 4.48 -5.70 -4.17
C ARG A 48 5.43 -4.97 -5.13
N PRO A 49 6.75 -5.02 -4.89
CA PRO A 49 7.73 -4.45 -5.80
C PRO A 49 7.66 -5.07 -7.20
N ASN A 50 7.94 -4.29 -8.24
CA ASN A 50 7.87 -4.71 -9.65
C ASN A 50 6.49 -5.23 -10.12
N THR A 51 5.41 -4.99 -9.35
CA THR A 51 4.07 -5.33 -9.82
C THR A 51 3.70 -4.42 -10.98
N LYS A 52 3.49 -5.00 -12.16
CA LYS A 52 2.90 -4.28 -13.29
C LYS A 52 1.40 -4.13 -13.02
N ILE A 53 0.95 -2.89 -12.86
CA ILE A 53 -0.45 -2.56 -12.64
C ILE A 53 -0.87 -1.56 -13.70
N ASP A 54 -1.92 -1.92 -14.43
CA ASP A 54 -2.57 -1.13 -15.47
C ASP A 54 -3.98 -0.67 -15.05
N ASP A 55 -4.46 0.36 -15.74
CA ASP A 55 -5.85 0.83 -15.75
C ASP A 55 -6.51 0.92 -14.36
N LEU A 56 -7.67 0.27 -14.20
CA LEU A 56 -8.49 0.31 -12.99
C LEU A 56 -7.90 -0.52 -11.84
N THR A 57 -6.94 -1.41 -12.11
CA THR A 57 -6.33 -2.27 -11.08
C THR A 57 -5.60 -1.42 -10.04
N ARG A 58 -4.99 -0.30 -10.47
CA ARG A 58 -4.30 0.63 -9.56
C ARG A 58 -5.24 1.32 -8.59
N ILE A 59 -6.42 1.70 -9.07
CA ILE A 59 -7.45 2.32 -8.23
C ILE A 59 -7.99 1.28 -7.23
N LYS A 60 -8.31 0.07 -7.71
CA LYS A 60 -8.86 -1.01 -6.88
C LYS A 60 -7.94 -1.42 -5.74
N ALA A 61 -6.61 -1.36 -5.93
CA ALA A 61 -5.63 -1.71 -4.90
C ALA A 61 -5.75 -0.88 -3.61
N PHE A 62 -6.36 0.32 -3.68
CA PHE A 62 -6.51 1.22 -2.54
C PHE A 62 -7.96 1.43 -2.09
N LEU A 63 -8.94 0.84 -2.77
CA LEU A 63 -10.34 0.85 -2.35
C LEU A 63 -10.64 -0.32 -1.40
N GLU A 64 -11.59 -0.13 -0.50
CA GLU A 64 -12.13 -1.21 0.33
C GLU A 64 -13.59 -1.45 0.01
N THR A 65 -14.00 -2.72 -0.03
CA THR A 65 -15.40 -3.06 -0.22
C THR A 65 -16.12 -2.96 1.10
N LYS A 66 -16.95 -1.92 1.25
CA LYS A 66 -17.87 -1.81 2.38
C LYS A 66 -19.25 -2.28 1.96
N THR A 67 -19.58 -3.51 2.29
CA THR A 67 -20.93 -4.06 2.06
C THR A 67 -21.86 -3.57 3.15
N VAL A 68 -22.91 -2.84 2.78
CA VAL A 68 -23.94 -2.35 3.70
C VAL A 68 -25.29 -2.95 3.32
N TRP A 69 -25.94 -3.58 4.29
CA TRP A 69 -27.25 -4.19 4.12
C TRP A 69 -28.33 -3.21 4.56
N HIS A 70 -29.27 -2.92 3.67
CA HIS A 70 -30.42 -2.06 3.95
C HIS A 70 -31.70 -2.84 3.68
N PRO A 71 -32.77 -2.65 4.47
CA PRO A 71 -34.07 -3.26 4.19
C PRO A 71 -34.51 -2.91 2.77
N ARG A 72 -34.93 -3.91 2.00
CA ARG A 72 -35.58 -3.73 0.70
C ARG A 72 -37.02 -4.22 0.83
N GLY A 73 -37.98 -3.35 0.52
CA GLY A 73 -39.40 -3.74 0.47
C GLY A 73 -39.65 -4.82 -0.57
N PHE A 74 -40.74 -5.57 -0.37
CA PHE A 74 -41.30 -6.45 -1.39
C PHE A 74 -41.99 -5.64 -2.49
#